data_AF-A0A5J5EQG0-F1
#
_entry.id   AF-A0A5J5EQG0-F1
#
_cell.length_a   1.000
_cell.length_b   1.000
_cell.length_c   1.000
_cell.angle_alpha   90.00
_cell.angle_beta   90.00
_cell.angle_gamma   90.00
#
_symmetry.space_group_name_H-M   'P 1'
#
loop_
_entity.id
_entity.type
_entity.pdbx_description
1 polymer ?
#
loop_
_entity_poly.entity_id
_entity_poly.type
_entity_poly.pdbx_seq_one_letter_code
_entity_poly.pdbx_strand_id
1 'polypeptide(L)'
;MASQSHPHTADARREKSGRPHLHHGKFVQKLRSAARRTPNVTLLEATAKDILRDEASSEVLGLTVSADGYASNFRKRCTTRKPVVRSTSVALQLIDVKLSSPNHGYIIIGNNPLVLLYQIGTHETWICHIVAPDLPAQIQSALRKAIEAADQLPNMPNFFLSAQANDTPEMILLGDAMNMRHPLTGGGDDRASNDAYLLSHLLSPSIVPDLRVVYCDPRTF
;
A
#
# COMPACT_ATOMS: atom_id res chain seq x y z
N MET A 1 15.73 22.02 -53.09
CA MET A 1 16.14 20.60 -53.15
C MET A 1 15.91 20.00 -51.78
N ALA A 2 15.26 18.84 -51.74
CA ALA A 2 14.57 18.25 -50.59
C ALA A 2 15.45 18.01 -49.36
N SER A 3 14.99 18.41 -48.17
CA SER A 3 15.42 17.77 -46.93
C SER A 3 14.43 16.64 -46.62
N GLN A 4 14.96 15.42 -46.58
CA GLN A 4 14.21 14.19 -46.35
C GLN A 4 13.75 14.13 -44.90
N SER A 5 12.44 14.06 -44.68
CA SER A 5 11.85 13.64 -43.42
C SER A 5 12.16 12.17 -43.17
N HIS A 6 12.88 11.87 -42.09
CA HIS A 6 13.03 10.50 -41.61
C HIS A 6 11.70 10.07 -40.97
N PRO A 7 11.10 8.93 -41.37
CA PRO A 7 9.94 8.41 -40.70
C PRO A 7 10.37 7.84 -39.33
N HIS A 8 9.91 8.46 -38.25
CA HIS A 8 9.93 7.84 -36.93
C HIS A 8 9.02 6.61 -36.99
N THR A 9 9.63 5.43 -37.12
CA THR A 9 8.97 4.16 -36.87
C THR A 9 8.51 4.16 -35.40
N ALA A 10 7.19 4.22 -35.21
CA ALA A 10 6.56 4.05 -33.91
C ALA A 10 6.85 2.62 -33.41
N ASP A 11 7.84 2.50 -32.53
CA ASP A 11 8.10 1.29 -31.77
C ASP A 11 6.90 1.08 -30.85
N ALA A 12 6.05 0.10 -31.18
CA ALA A 12 4.84 -0.24 -30.45
C ALA A 12 5.17 -0.90 -29.10
N ARG A 13 5.79 -0.13 -28.20
CA ARG A 13 5.82 -0.49 -26.78
C ARG A 13 4.40 -0.37 -26.29
N ARG A 14 3.77 -1.52 -26.03
CA ARG A 14 2.51 -1.63 -25.31
C ARG A 14 2.59 -0.69 -24.10
N GLU A 15 1.82 0.38 -24.12
CA GLU A 15 1.75 1.31 -23.01
C GLU A 15 1.25 0.51 -21.80
N LYS A 16 2.13 0.28 -20.83
CA LYS A 16 1.77 -0.38 -19.57
C LYS A 16 1.00 0.64 -18.74
N SER A 17 -0.26 0.86 -19.06
CA SER A 17 -1.13 1.67 -18.22
C SER A 17 -1.35 0.92 -16.90
N GLY A 18 -1.05 1.57 -15.77
CA GLY A 18 -1.49 1.09 -14.46
C GLY A 18 -3.01 0.92 -14.43
N ARG A 19 -3.55 0.14 -13.49
CA ARG A 19 -5.00 0.05 -13.35
C ARG A 19 -5.56 1.43 -12.99
N PRO A 20 -6.70 1.85 -13.57
CA PRO A 20 -7.36 3.09 -13.17
C PRO A 20 -7.62 3.05 -11.67
N HIS A 21 -7.51 4.20 -11.03
CA HIS A 21 -7.58 4.32 -9.57
C HIS A 21 -8.87 3.68 -9.03
N LEU A 22 -8.74 2.93 -7.94
CA LEU A 22 -9.80 2.06 -7.43
C LEU A 22 -10.28 2.52 -6.06
N HIS A 23 -11.57 2.31 -5.80
CA HIS A 23 -12.10 2.32 -4.44
C HIS A 23 -11.46 1.20 -3.60
N HIS A 24 -10.56 1.57 -2.66
CA HIS A 24 -9.78 0.63 -1.86
C HIS A 24 -10.65 -0.45 -1.17
N GLY A 25 -11.78 -0.05 -0.57
CA GLY A 25 -12.70 -1.00 0.08
C GLY A 25 -13.25 -2.06 -0.88
N LYS A 26 -13.62 -1.68 -2.11
CA LYS A 26 -14.12 -2.63 -3.14
C LYS A 26 -13.00 -3.58 -3.59
N PHE A 27 -11.78 -3.08 -3.70
CA PHE A 27 -10.61 -3.89 -4.04
C PHE A 27 -10.32 -4.95 -2.97
N VAL A 28 -10.25 -4.56 -1.69
CA VAL A 28 -10.01 -5.48 -0.56
C VAL A 28 -11.09 -6.55 -0.46
N GLN A 29 -12.36 -6.21 -0.67
CA GLN A 29 -13.45 -7.19 -0.63
C GLN A 29 -13.35 -8.24 -1.75
N LYS A 30 -12.87 -7.86 -2.95
CA LYS A 30 -12.60 -8.81 -4.02
C LYS A 30 -11.46 -9.77 -3.65
N LEU A 31 -10.39 -9.27 -3.03
CA LEU A 31 -9.29 -10.11 -2.54
C LEU A 31 -9.76 -11.11 -1.48
N ARG A 32 -10.53 -10.65 -0.49
CA ARG A 32 -11.13 -11.53 0.55
C ARG A 32 -12.04 -12.59 -0.05
N SER A 33 -12.85 -12.20 -1.04
CA SER A 33 -13.73 -13.13 -1.75
C SER A 33 -12.95 -14.19 -2.53
N ALA A 34 -11.81 -13.83 -3.12
CA ALA A 34 -10.93 -14.78 -3.79
C ALA A 34 -10.29 -15.74 -2.78
N ALA A 35 -9.74 -15.23 -1.67
CA ALA A 35 -9.14 -16.04 -0.61
C ALA A 35 -10.14 -17.06 -0.03
N ARG A 36 -11.40 -16.66 0.18
CA ARG A 36 -12.47 -17.55 0.69
C ARG A 36 -12.79 -18.72 -0.23
N ARG A 37 -12.56 -18.59 -1.53
CA ARG A 37 -12.82 -19.68 -2.49
C ARG A 37 -11.65 -20.66 -2.61
N THR A 38 -10.53 -20.38 -1.95
CA THR A 38 -9.34 -21.22 -2.01
C THR A 38 -9.47 -22.37 -0.99
N PRO A 39 -9.42 -23.66 -1.41
CA PRO A 39 -9.73 -24.80 -0.54
C PRO A 39 -8.89 -24.94 0.74
N ASN A 40 -7.63 -24.48 0.71
CA ASN A 40 -6.69 -24.54 1.84
C ASN A 40 -6.60 -23.22 2.62
N VAL A 41 -7.61 -22.36 2.51
CA VAL A 41 -7.66 -21.08 3.23
C VAL A 41 -8.90 -21.03 4.11
N THR A 42 -8.69 -20.93 5.41
CA THR A 42 -9.74 -20.71 6.41
C THR A 42 -9.74 -19.24 6.83
N LEU A 43 -10.87 -18.55 6.70
CA LEU A 43 -11.01 -17.18 7.17
C LEU A 43 -11.65 -17.16 8.55
N LEU A 44 -11.02 -16.44 9.47
CA LEU A 44 -11.53 -16.21 10.82
C LEU A 44 -11.73 -14.70 11.02
N GLU A 45 -12.91 -14.31 11.49
CA GLU A 45 -13.18 -12.95 11.94
C GLU A 45 -12.82 -12.86 13.42
N ALA A 46 -11.62 -12.38 13.72
CA ALA A 46 -11.11 -12.23 15.07
C ALA A 46 -10.03 -11.16 15.14
N THR A 47 -9.77 -10.68 16.36
CA THR A 47 -8.65 -9.79 16.66
C THR A 47 -7.52 -10.59 17.29
N ALA A 48 -6.40 -10.73 16.59
CA ALA A 48 -5.20 -11.32 17.16
C ALA A 48 -4.63 -10.38 18.24
N LYS A 49 -4.43 -10.92 19.45
CA LYS A 49 -4.00 -10.14 20.63
C LYS A 49 -2.54 -10.37 21.01
N ASP A 50 -2.06 -11.60 20.84
CA ASP A 50 -0.69 -11.98 21.15
C ASP A 50 -0.18 -13.08 20.22
N ILE A 51 1.14 -13.28 20.24
CA ILE A 51 1.84 -14.34 19.53
C ILE A 51 2.05 -15.48 20.52
N LEU A 52 1.60 -16.69 20.17
CA LEU A 52 1.86 -17.88 20.97
C LEU A 52 3.31 -18.31 20.78
N ARG A 53 3.96 -18.60 21.91
CA ARG A 53 5.34 -19.06 21.95
C ARG A 53 5.42 -20.37 22.72
N ASP A 54 6.37 -21.21 22.32
CA ASP A 54 6.74 -22.38 23.10
C ASP A 54 7.38 -21.96 24.43
N GLU A 55 7.00 -22.61 25.53
CA GLU A 55 7.45 -22.22 26.87
C GLU A 55 8.93 -22.55 27.12
N ALA A 56 9.47 -23.57 26.45
CA ALA A 56 10.84 -24.02 26.65
C ALA A 56 11.84 -23.24 25.78
N SER A 57 11.52 -23.00 24.51
CA SER A 57 12.38 -22.33 23.53
C SER A 57 12.11 -20.84 23.38
N SER A 58 10.96 -20.34 23.83
CA SER A 58 10.46 -18.97 23.55
C SER A 58 10.26 -18.64 22.05
N GLU A 59 10.34 -19.64 21.18
CA GLU A 59 10.10 -19.55 19.73
C GLU A 59 8.61 -19.43 19.40
N VAL A 60 8.28 -18.84 18.25
CA VAL A 60 6.88 -18.68 17.84
C VAL A 60 6.34 -20.02 17.32
N LEU A 61 5.14 -20.41 17.76
CA LEU A 61 4.57 -21.69 17.37
C LEU A 61 4.14 -21.67 15.89
N GLY A 62 4.97 -22.29 15.05
CA GLY A 62 4.75 -22.39 13.61
C GLY A 62 4.93 -21.06 12.88
N LEU A 63 4.88 -21.12 11.54
CA LEU A 63 5.10 -19.94 10.71
C LEU A 63 3.93 -18.96 10.80
N THR A 64 4.18 -17.78 11.36
CA THR A 64 3.19 -16.70 11.52
C THR A 64 3.55 -15.50 10.65
N VAL A 65 2.60 -15.05 9.82
CA VAL A 65 2.76 -13.85 8.98
C VAL A 65 1.82 -12.74 9.47
N SER A 66 2.37 -11.61 9.90
CA SER A 66 1.60 -10.43 10.26
C SER A 66 1.62 -9.38 9.15
N ALA A 67 0.43 -9.00 8.70
CA ALA A 67 0.17 -7.96 7.71
C ALA A 67 -0.90 -6.97 8.24
N ASP A 68 -0.80 -6.60 9.52
CA ASP A 68 -1.76 -5.77 10.27
C ASP A 68 -1.60 -4.24 10.03
N GLY A 69 -0.83 -3.88 8.99
CA GLY A 69 -0.75 -2.51 8.48
C GLY A 69 0.11 -1.55 9.31
N TYR A 70 -0.05 -0.25 9.04
CA TYR A 70 0.87 0.75 9.59
C TYR A 70 0.83 0.82 11.13
N ALA A 71 -0.35 0.61 11.72
CA ALA A 71 -0.59 0.61 13.17
C ALA A 71 -0.29 -0.75 13.83
N SER A 72 0.60 -1.55 13.24
CA SER A 72 0.90 -2.92 13.70
C SER A 72 1.17 -3.03 15.20
N ASN A 73 0.47 -3.96 15.84
CA ASN A 73 0.67 -4.32 17.25
C ASN A 73 1.83 -5.29 17.43
N PHE A 74 2.08 -6.14 16.44
CA PHE A 74 3.11 -7.16 16.48
C PHE A 74 4.50 -6.62 16.15
N ARG A 75 4.60 -5.58 15.31
CA ARG A 75 5.87 -4.92 15.00
C ARG A 75 6.67 -4.55 16.25
N LYS A 76 6.02 -3.98 17.28
CA LYS A 76 6.69 -3.54 18.52
C LYS A 76 7.42 -4.67 19.27
N ARG A 77 7.04 -5.92 19.01
CA ARG A 77 7.61 -7.11 19.65
C ARG A 77 8.72 -7.77 18.82
N CYS A 78 8.84 -7.41 17.54
CA CYS A 78 9.73 -8.04 16.57
C CYS A 78 10.76 -7.06 15.96
N THR A 79 10.66 -5.77 16.29
CA THR A 79 11.67 -4.78 15.89
C THR A 79 11.72 -3.65 16.90
N THR A 80 12.93 -3.12 17.10
CA THR A 80 13.18 -1.94 17.93
C THR A 80 12.86 -0.63 17.21
N ARG A 81 12.74 -0.66 15.87
CA ARG A 81 12.57 0.54 15.05
C ARG A 81 11.12 0.99 15.01
N LYS A 82 10.92 2.28 15.27
CA LYS A 82 9.59 2.90 15.30
C LYS A 82 9.32 3.69 14.01
N PRO A 83 8.08 3.67 13.49
CA PRO A 83 7.68 4.56 12.40
C PRO A 83 7.85 6.03 12.82
N VAL A 84 8.33 6.85 11.89
CA VAL A 84 8.46 8.30 12.08
C VAL A 84 7.45 8.99 11.17
N VAL A 85 6.61 9.86 11.74
CA VAL A 85 5.73 10.73 10.95
C VAL A 85 6.59 11.77 10.22
N ARG A 86 6.49 11.84 8.90
CA ARG A 86 7.24 12.80 8.08
C ARG A 86 6.41 14.01 7.68
N SER A 87 5.10 13.81 7.52
CA SER A 87 4.12 14.83 7.15
C SER A 87 2.73 14.31 7.45
N THR A 88 1.71 15.14 7.22
CA THR A 88 0.31 14.76 7.32
C THR A 88 -0.37 15.10 6.01
N SER A 89 -1.09 14.13 5.46
CA SER A 89 -1.97 14.32 4.32
C SER A 89 -3.38 14.68 4.78
N VAL A 90 -4.02 15.54 4.01
CA VAL A 90 -5.46 15.80 4.13
C VAL A 90 -6.09 15.44 2.80
N ALA A 91 -7.14 14.62 2.83
CA ALA A 91 -7.77 14.15 1.61
C ALA A 91 -9.25 14.58 1.54
N LEU A 92 -9.69 15.00 0.35
CA LEU A 92 -11.10 15.26 0.06
C LEU A 92 -11.54 14.50 -1.18
N GLN A 93 -12.83 14.20 -1.23
CA GLN A 93 -13.48 13.68 -2.42
C GLN A 93 -14.21 14.81 -3.13
N LEU A 94 -13.80 15.07 -4.36
CA LEU A 94 -14.43 16.02 -5.25
C LEU A 94 -15.42 15.27 -6.14
N ILE A 95 -16.60 15.85 -6.33
CA ILE A 95 -17.68 15.28 -7.15
C ILE A 95 -17.78 16.03 -8.47
N ASP A 96 -17.89 15.29 -9.57
CA ASP A 96 -18.12 15.78 -10.94
C ASP A 96 -17.09 16.81 -11.43
N VAL A 97 -15.84 16.70 -10.96
CA VAL A 97 -14.73 17.52 -11.47
C VAL A 97 -14.32 17.05 -12.85
N LYS A 98 -14.41 17.96 -13.82
CA LYS A 98 -13.88 17.75 -15.17
C LYS A 98 -12.38 18.03 -15.19
N LEU A 99 -11.58 16.97 -15.20
CA LEU A 99 -10.14 17.04 -15.40
C LEU A 99 -9.82 17.20 -16.90
N SER A 100 -8.74 17.92 -17.22
CA SER A 100 -8.34 18.21 -18.62
C SER A 100 -7.95 16.97 -19.43
N SER A 101 -7.47 15.93 -18.74
CA SER A 101 -6.95 14.67 -19.24
C SER A 101 -7.57 13.56 -18.41
N PRO A 102 -8.71 12.97 -18.84
CA PRO A 102 -9.33 11.87 -18.10
C PRO A 102 -8.36 10.68 -17.98
N ASN A 103 -8.54 9.88 -16.94
CA ASN A 103 -7.72 8.69 -16.63
C ASN A 103 -6.24 8.96 -16.29
N HIS A 104 -5.86 10.21 -16.01
CA HIS A 104 -4.52 10.58 -15.56
C HIS A 104 -4.54 11.06 -14.11
N GLY A 105 -3.51 10.66 -13.35
CA GLY A 105 -3.19 11.29 -12.08
C GLY A 105 -2.44 12.60 -12.30
N TYR A 106 -2.76 13.62 -11.52
CA TYR A 106 -2.11 14.92 -11.55
C TYR A 106 -1.27 15.12 -10.30
N ILE A 107 -0.05 15.60 -10.50
CA ILE A 107 0.77 16.15 -9.43
C ILE A 107 0.83 17.65 -9.69
N ILE A 108 0.29 18.44 -8.78
CA ILE A 108 0.36 19.90 -8.85
C ILE A 108 1.49 20.35 -7.94
N ILE A 109 2.47 21.02 -8.56
CA ILE A 109 3.64 21.58 -7.91
C ILE A 109 3.48 23.10 -7.92
N GLY A 110 3.45 23.70 -6.73
CA GLY A 110 3.35 25.15 -6.55
C GLY A 110 4.25 25.61 -5.41
N ASN A 111 3.96 26.78 -4.82
CA ASN A 111 4.68 27.29 -3.66
C ASN A 111 4.25 26.62 -2.34
N ASN A 112 3.47 25.55 -2.45
CA ASN A 112 2.78 24.83 -1.39
C ASN A 112 3.15 23.33 -1.41
N PRO A 113 2.84 22.56 -0.35
CA PRO A 113 3.00 21.10 -0.36
C PRO A 113 2.34 20.45 -1.58
N LEU A 114 3.00 19.43 -2.14
CA LEU A 114 2.58 18.74 -3.37
C LEU A 114 1.15 18.22 -3.28
N VAL A 115 0.32 18.62 -4.25
CA VAL A 115 -1.07 18.15 -4.32
C VAL A 115 -1.17 17.00 -5.32
N LEU A 116 -1.74 15.89 -4.86
CA LEU A 116 -2.01 14.72 -5.70
C LEU A 116 -3.51 14.68 -6.02
N LEU A 117 -3.89 14.63 -7.29
CA LEU A 117 -5.26 14.41 -7.74
C LEU A 117 -5.39 13.20 -8.64
N TYR A 118 -6.43 12.40 -8.42
CA TYR A 118 -6.73 11.28 -9.30
C TYR A 118 -8.18 10.85 -9.22
N GLN A 119 -8.70 10.34 -10.33
CA GLN A 119 -10.09 9.93 -10.45
C GLN A 119 -10.27 8.47 -10.00
N ILE A 120 -11.04 8.24 -8.93
CA ILE A 120 -11.28 6.92 -8.32
C ILE A 120 -12.54 6.21 -8.84
N GLY A 121 -13.39 6.95 -9.55
CA GLY A 121 -14.63 6.45 -10.14
C GLY A 121 -15.17 7.40 -11.19
N THR A 122 -16.36 7.13 -11.73
CA THR A 122 -16.91 7.94 -12.84
C THR A 122 -17.21 9.39 -12.44
N HIS A 123 -17.56 9.63 -11.18
CA HIS A 123 -17.94 10.94 -10.64
C HIS A 123 -16.98 11.47 -9.58
N GLU A 124 -15.97 10.69 -9.21
CA GLU A 124 -15.30 10.83 -7.92
C GLU A 124 -13.81 11.03 -8.15
N THR A 125 -13.29 12.16 -7.68
CA THR A 125 -11.87 12.52 -7.78
C THR A 125 -11.33 12.76 -6.38
N TRP A 126 -10.29 12.03 -5.99
CA TRP A 126 -9.59 12.29 -4.74
C TRP A 126 -8.53 13.38 -4.93
N ILE A 127 -8.48 14.30 -3.99
CA ILE A 127 -7.41 15.30 -3.84
C ILE A 127 -6.72 15.08 -2.50
N CYS A 128 -5.39 15.05 -2.49
CA CYS A 128 -4.56 14.86 -1.31
C CYS A 128 -3.55 16.00 -1.17
N HIS A 129 -3.48 16.57 0.05
CA HIS A 129 -2.87 17.85 0.42
C HIS A 129 -3.64 19.06 -0.14
N ILE A 130 -4.16 19.90 0.75
CA ILE A 130 -4.99 21.06 0.38
C ILE A 130 -4.17 22.33 0.57
N VAL A 131 -3.90 23.07 -0.50
CA VAL A 131 -3.67 24.52 -0.41
C VAL A 131 -4.44 25.23 -1.52
N ALA A 132 -5.43 26.04 -1.14
CA ALA A 132 -6.50 26.52 -2.01
C ALA A 132 -6.15 27.58 -3.08
N PRO A 133 -5.16 28.50 -2.93
CA PRO A 133 -4.96 29.56 -3.90
C PRO A 133 -4.17 29.14 -5.16
N ASP A 134 -3.37 28.06 -5.10
CA ASP A 134 -2.50 27.65 -6.22
C ASP A 134 -3.13 26.59 -7.15
N LEU A 135 -4.39 26.23 -6.91
CA LEU A 135 -5.07 25.18 -7.70
C LEU A 135 -5.70 25.74 -8.99
N PRO A 136 -5.74 24.95 -10.08
CA PRO A 136 -6.45 25.32 -11.30
C PRO A 136 -7.91 25.72 -11.02
N ALA A 137 -8.38 26.78 -11.70
CA ALA A 137 -9.71 27.35 -11.51
C ALA A 137 -10.85 26.31 -11.62
N GLN A 138 -10.66 25.31 -12.47
CA GLN A 138 -11.60 24.20 -12.69
C GLN A 138 -11.83 23.34 -11.43
N ILE A 139 -10.84 23.25 -10.53
CA ILE A 139 -10.89 22.44 -9.31
C ILE A 139 -11.39 23.27 -8.12
N GLN A 140 -11.14 24.58 -8.12
CA GLN A 140 -11.44 25.45 -6.98
C GLN A 140 -12.91 25.42 -6.54
N SER A 141 -13.86 25.41 -7.48
CA SER A 141 -15.30 25.37 -7.14
C SER A 141 -15.68 24.06 -6.44
N ALA A 142 -15.22 22.92 -6.97
CA ALA A 142 -15.50 21.62 -6.37
C ALA A 142 -14.81 21.45 -5.01
N LEU A 143 -13.58 21.97 -4.87
CA LEU A 143 -12.86 21.97 -3.60
C LEU A 143 -13.60 22.77 -2.54
N ARG A 144 -14.11 23.98 -2.85
CA ARG A 144 -14.88 24.78 -1.90
C ARG A 144 -16.12 24.04 -1.42
N LYS A 145 -16.88 23.45 -2.34
CA LYS A 145 -18.05 22.63 -2.00
C LYS A 145 -17.68 21.43 -1.11
N ALA A 146 -16.58 20.75 -1.44
CA ALA A 146 -16.11 19.62 -0.65
C ALA A 146 -15.66 20.03 0.76
N ILE A 147 -15.06 21.21 0.93
CA ILE A 147 -14.70 21.77 2.23
C ILE A 147 -15.96 22.17 3.02
N GLU A 148 -16.91 22.85 2.38
CA GLU A 148 -18.17 23.29 3.00
C GLU A 148 -19.04 22.10 3.44
N ALA A 149 -19.05 21.02 2.68
CA ALA A 149 -19.78 19.81 2.99
C ALA A 149 -19.05 18.87 3.98
N ALA A 150 -17.76 19.10 4.24
CA ALA A 150 -16.99 18.24 5.13
C ALA A 150 -17.15 18.67 6.58
N ASP A 151 -17.78 17.82 7.40
CA ASP A 151 -17.83 18.02 8.86
C ASP A 151 -16.44 18.01 9.48
N GLN A 152 -15.54 17.16 8.97
CA GLN A 152 -14.14 17.10 9.33
C GLN A 152 -13.30 16.76 8.10
N LEU A 153 -12.08 17.31 8.05
CA LEU A 153 -11.12 16.98 7.02
C LEU A 153 -10.35 15.71 7.42
N PRO A 154 -10.48 14.59 6.67
CA PRO A 154 -9.75 13.36 6.94
C PRO A 154 -8.25 13.63 6.93
N ASN A 155 -7.60 13.46 8.08
CA ASN A 155 -6.16 13.55 8.21
C ASN A 155 -5.54 12.15 8.22
N MET A 156 -4.45 12.00 7.49
CA MET A 156 -3.68 10.75 7.49
C MET A 156 -2.20 11.06 7.72
N PRO A 157 -1.59 10.55 8.80
CA PRO A 157 -0.16 10.70 9.02
C PRO A 157 0.63 9.90 8.00
N ASN A 158 1.64 10.54 7.41
CA ASN A 158 2.55 9.90 6.46
C ASN A 158 3.75 9.35 7.21
N PHE A 159 3.72 8.04 7.46
CA PHE A 159 4.80 7.36 8.17
C PHE A 159 5.96 6.98 7.24
N PHE A 160 7.15 6.99 7.82
CA PHE A 160 8.35 6.38 7.26
C PHE A 160 8.88 5.32 8.21
N LEU A 161 9.07 4.11 7.69
CA LEU A 161 9.69 3.00 8.39
C LEU A 161 10.52 2.22 7.37
N SER A 162 11.84 2.25 7.53
CA SER A 162 12.72 1.41 6.69
C SER A 162 12.58 -0.05 7.10
N ALA A 163 12.54 -0.94 6.10
CA ALA A 163 12.62 -2.38 6.35
C ALA A 163 13.86 -2.73 7.17
N GLN A 164 13.69 -3.70 8.06
CA GLN A 164 14.75 -4.30 8.86
C GLN A 164 14.51 -5.81 8.86
N ALA A 165 15.59 -6.58 8.93
CA ALA A 165 15.48 -8.01 9.19
C ALA A 165 14.74 -8.23 10.51
N ASN A 166 13.78 -9.14 10.49
CA ASN A 166 13.13 -9.62 11.71
C ASN A 166 14.08 -10.58 12.42
N ASP A 167 14.28 -10.36 13.72
CA ASP A 167 15.10 -11.19 14.60
C ASP A 167 14.27 -12.21 15.40
N THR A 168 12.93 -12.13 15.32
CA THR A 168 12.03 -13.10 15.93
C THR A 168 11.87 -14.31 14.99
N PRO A 169 12.36 -15.50 15.37
CA PRO A 169 12.17 -16.72 14.58
C PRO A 169 10.68 -17.01 14.34
N GLU A 170 10.40 -17.73 13.24
CA GLU A 170 9.07 -18.14 12.75
C GLU A 170 8.03 -17.01 12.53
N MET A 171 8.41 -15.76 12.74
CA MET A 171 7.57 -14.58 12.51
C MET A 171 7.99 -13.88 11.22
N ILE A 172 7.01 -13.43 10.44
CA ILE A 172 7.24 -12.62 9.24
C ILE A 172 6.34 -11.40 9.31
N LEU A 173 6.93 -10.21 9.23
CA LEU A 173 6.19 -8.96 9.07
C LEU A 173 6.13 -8.62 7.57
N LEU A 174 4.97 -8.28 7.04
CA LEU A 174 4.81 -7.85 5.64
C LEU A 174 4.08 -6.50 5.50
N GLY A 175 4.26 -5.87 4.33
CA GLY A 175 3.57 -4.63 3.98
C GLY A 175 3.93 -3.48 4.93
N ASP A 176 2.97 -2.61 5.23
CA ASP A 176 3.20 -1.46 6.10
C ASP A 176 3.56 -1.86 7.55
N ALA A 177 3.29 -3.09 7.98
CA ALA A 177 3.78 -3.57 9.27
C ALA A 177 5.32 -3.65 9.31
N MET A 178 5.97 -3.90 8.16
CA MET A 178 7.43 -4.03 8.00
C MET A 178 8.10 -2.79 7.42
N ASN A 179 7.50 -2.16 6.40
CA ASN A 179 8.16 -1.13 5.58
C ASN A 179 7.15 -0.08 5.07
N MET A 180 7.25 1.14 5.60
CA MET A 180 6.39 2.27 5.25
C MET A 180 7.20 3.33 4.49
N ARG A 181 6.58 3.89 3.44
CA ARG A 181 7.13 5.00 2.66
C ARG A 181 6.05 6.06 2.49
N HIS A 182 6.48 7.27 2.13
CA HIS A 182 5.55 8.36 1.87
C HIS A 182 4.57 7.97 0.75
N PRO A 183 3.25 8.16 0.91
CA PRO A 183 2.23 7.67 -0.04
C PRO A 183 2.16 8.48 -1.34
N LEU A 184 2.98 9.52 -1.49
CA LEU A 184 3.00 10.42 -2.65
C LEU A 184 3.18 9.66 -3.97
N THR A 185 3.97 8.58 -3.97
CA THR A 185 4.22 7.77 -5.16
C THR A 185 3.21 6.63 -5.33
N GLY A 186 2.28 6.43 -4.39
CA GLY A 186 1.26 5.37 -4.46
C GLY A 186 1.78 3.94 -4.38
N GLY A 187 3.08 3.70 -4.16
CA GLY A 187 3.69 2.37 -4.27
C GLY A 187 3.47 1.41 -3.09
N GLY A 188 2.55 1.69 -2.16
CA GLY A 188 2.31 0.85 -0.98
C GLY A 188 1.73 -0.53 -1.36
N ASP A 189 0.65 -0.52 -2.14
CA ASP A 189 -0.04 -1.75 -2.58
C ASP A 189 0.84 -2.61 -3.50
N ASP A 190 1.66 -1.97 -4.36
CA ASP A 190 2.60 -2.66 -5.23
C ASP A 190 3.72 -3.35 -4.42
N ARG A 191 4.25 -2.70 -3.38
CA ARG A 191 5.20 -3.35 -2.46
C ARG A 191 4.57 -4.53 -1.77
N ALA A 192 3.37 -4.37 -1.22
CA ALA A 192 2.67 -5.46 -0.52
C ALA A 192 2.42 -6.66 -1.45
N SER A 193 2.07 -6.41 -2.72
CA SER A 193 1.88 -7.45 -3.74
C SER A 193 3.20 -8.15 -4.10
N ASN A 194 4.29 -7.38 -4.23
CA ASN A 194 5.62 -7.93 -4.48
C ASN A 194 6.14 -8.75 -3.29
N ASP A 195 5.90 -8.29 -2.06
CA ASP A 195 6.25 -9.01 -0.84
C ASP A 195 5.52 -10.35 -0.76
N ALA A 196 4.21 -10.38 -1.07
CA ALA A 196 3.43 -11.61 -1.12
C ALA A 196 3.94 -12.58 -2.21
N TYR A 197 4.30 -12.04 -3.39
CA TYR A 197 4.89 -12.83 -4.47
C TYR A 197 6.23 -13.45 -4.05
N LEU A 198 7.14 -12.65 -3.49
CA LEU A 198 8.45 -13.13 -3.02
C LEU A 198 8.27 -14.18 -1.92
N LEU A 199 7.40 -13.94 -0.95
CA LEU A 199 7.14 -14.90 0.11
C LEU A 199 6.61 -16.23 -0.44
N SER A 200 5.69 -16.18 -1.41
CA SER A 200 5.17 -17.40 -2.04
C SER A 200 6.25 -18.21 -2.78
N HIS A 201 7.25 -17.54 -3.35
CA HIS A 201 8.39 -18.20 -3.99
C HIS A 201 9.32 -18.81 -2.94
N LEU A 202 9.66 -18.06 -1.90
CA LEU A 202 10.56 -18.50 -0.83
C LEU A 202 9.98 -19.68 -0.03
N LEU A 203 8.66 -19.70 0.16
CA LEU A 203 7.95 -20.80 0.85
C LEU A 203 7.46 -21.89 -0.11
N SER A 204 7.88 -21.87 -1.37
CA SER A 204 7.47 -22.92 -2.32
C SER A 204 7.98 -24.29 -1.85
N PRO A 205 7.24 -25.38 -2.10
CA PRO A 205 7.67 -26.74 -1.72
C PRO A 205 9.01 -27.17 -2.32
N SER A 206 9.46 -26.52 -3.40
CA SER A 206 10.79 -26.73 -3.99
C SER A 206 11.92 -26.16 -3.15
N ILE A 207 11.66 -25.15 -2.31
CA ILE A 207 12.64 -24.50 -1.43
C ILE A 207 12.45 -24.96 0.02
N VAL A 208 11.20 -24.98 0.49
CA VAL A 208 10.83 -25.43 1.83
C VAL A 208 9.84 -26.59 1.71
N PRO A 209 10.31 -27.85 1.69
CA PRO A 209 9.46 -29.02 1.42
C PRO A 209 8.38 -29.26 2.48
N ASP A 210 8.64 -28.86 3.73
CA ASP A 210 7.68 -29.02 4.82
C ASP A 210 7.74 -27.82 5.78
N LEU A 211 6.62 -27.11 5.91
CA LEU A 211 6.44 -25.97 6.82
C LEU A 211 6.12 -26.40 8.26
N ARG A 212 5.94 -27.71 8.50
CA ARG A 212 5.67 -28.28 9.83
C ARG A 212 6.95 -28.65 10.58
N VAL A 213 8.12 -28.58 9.93
CA VAL A 213 9.39 -28.82 10.59
C VAL A 213 9.76 -27.57 11.39
N VAL A 214 9.34 -27.55 12.65
CA VAL A 214 9.91 -26.68 13.68
C VAL A 214 11.40 -27.04 13.76
N TYR A 215 12.27 -26.12 13.37
CA TYR A 215 13.71 -26.33 13.36
C TYR A 215 14.25 -26.28 14.80
N CYS A 216 13.98 -27.30 15.61
CA CYS A 216 14.82 -27.58 16.76
C CYS A 216 16.08 -28.28 16.25
N ASP A 217 17.09 -27.52 15.82
CA ASP A 217 18.45 -28.07 15.72
C ASP A 217 19.28 -27.67 16.95
N PRO A 218 19.42 -28.55 17.95
CA PRO A 218 20.33 -28.35 19.06
C PRO A 218 21.80 -28.63 18.72
N ARG A 219 22.19 -28.78 17.43
CA ARG A 219 23.57 -29.18 17.03
C ARG A 219 24.47 -28.06 16.51
N THR A 220 24.18 -26.81 16.82
CA THR A 220 25.23 -25.79 16.88
C THR A 220 25.60 -25.53 18.34
N PHE A 221 26.46 -26.41 18.85
CA PHE A 221 27.32 -26.15 20.02
C PHE A 221 28.35 -25.08 19.68
#